data_AF-A0A5B1R5J0-F1
#
_entry.id   AF-A0A5B1R5J0-F1
#
_cell.length_a   1.000
_cell.length_b   1.000
_cell.length_c   1.000
_cell.angle_alpha   90.00
_cell.angle_beta   90.00
_cell.angle_gamma   90.00
#
_symmetry.space_group_name_H-M   'P 1'
#
loop_
_entity.id
_entity.type
_entity.pdbx_description
1 polymer ?
#
loop_
_entity_poly.entity_id
_entity_poly.type
_entity_poly.pdbx_seq_one_letter_code
_entity_poly.pdbx_strand_id
1 'polypeptide(L)'
;MAVNPGLRQRIATIPNFTVRLSRAASPIAVSRTFLKNVYGIGGSMFGEIKSQTSDVGSAIRYFILPNPEFSPGLPLKPGAPGTMLTNLPDILKCGPISLWMKTAGGLWKYFGYYTFSRSPNPLTADEARAFDKSTRRTWVKLLTRREYDSHAELRIRIWFRKIGAKVTRDAIARELVLLQKEQSAMELDETDICDALQSWKETLHVIVMHCSGYDYDYLEDVESRWREWQGQAAAGDA
;
A
#
# COMPACT_ATOMS: atom_id res chain seq x y z
N MET A 1 6.53 -16.08 0.52
CA MET A 1 6.64 -15.36 1.81
C MET A 1 5.72 -16.02 2.81
N ALA A 2 6.23 -16.36 4.00
CA ALA A 2 5.37 -16.82 5.08
C ALA A 2 4.52 -15.64 5.57
N VAL A 3 3.20 -15.83 5.63
CA VAL A 3 2.29 -14.78 6.12
C VAL A 3 2.41 -14.70 7.63
N ASN A 4 2.61 -13.49 8.15
CA ASN A 4 2.66 -13.23 9.59
C ASN A 4 1.35 -13.71 10.26
N PRO A 5 1.41 -14.67 11.20
CA PRO A 5 0.20 -15.28 11.76
C PRO A 5 -0.66 -14.29 12.55
N GLY A 6 -0.05 -13.31 13.24
CA GLY A 6 -0.79 -12.27 13.96
C GLY A 6 -1.60 -11.39 13.01
N LEU A 7 -0.99 -10.93 11.92
CA LEU A 7 -1.70 -10.17 10.88
C LEU A 7 -2.82 -10.98 10.23
N ARG A 8 -2.60 -12.28 9.98
CA ARG A 8 -3.63 -13.17 9.43
C ARG A 8 -4.82 -13.33 10.37
N GLN A 9 -4.57 -13.38 11.68
CA GLN A 9 -5.64 -13.49 12.67
C GLN A 9 -6.59 -12.28 12.63
N ARG A 10 -6.09 -11.08 12.31
CA ARG A 10 -6.89 -9.85 12.21
C ARG A 10 -7.97 -9.89 11.12
N ILE A 11 -7.83 -10.79 10.16
CA ILE A 11 -8.76 -10.95 9.02
C ILE A 11 -9.43 -12.31 8.99
N ALA A 12 -9.24 -13.15 10.01
CA ALA A 12 -9.71 -14.54 10.02
C ALA A 12 -11.25 -14.66 9.97
N THR A 13 -11.97 -13.66 10.48
CA THR A 13 -13.44 -13.62 10.48
C THR A 13 -14.03 -12.89 9.27
N ILE A 14 -13.19 -12.33 8.40
CA ILE A 14 -13.65 -11.57 7.24
C ILE A 14 -13.87 -12.55 6.08
N PRO A 15 -15.08 -12.62 5.50
CA PRO A 15 -15.36 -13.52 4.40
C PRO A 15 -14.59 -13.10 3.14
N ASN A 16 -14.30 -14.08 2.28
CA ASN A 16 -13.83 -13.78 0.93
C ASN A 16 -15.00 -13.28 0.08
N PHE A 17 -14.75 -12.29 -0.77
CA PHE A 17 -15.64 -11.99 -1.88
C PHE A 17 -15.48 -13.05 -2.97
N THR A 18 -16.59 -13.59 -3.47
CA THR A 18 -16.54 -14.61 -4.53
C THR A 18 -16.34 -13.94 -5.88
N VAL A 19 -15.14 -14.07 -6.45
CA VAL A 19 -14.83 -13.57 -7.80
C VAL A 19 -15.08 -14.68 -8.82
N ARG A 20 -15.88 -14.39 -9.84
CA ARG A 20 -16.24 -15.32 -10.93
C ARG A 20 -15.56 -14.89 -12.23
N LEU A 21 -14.37 -15.39 -12.46
CA LEU A 21 -13.60 -15.07 -13.65
C LEU A 21 -14.02 -15.99 -14.80
N SER A 22 -14.30 -15.42 -15.97
CA SER A 22 -14.69 -16.17 -17.17
C SER A 22 -13.56 -17.03 -17.72
N ARG A 23 -12.30 -16.71 -17.39
CA ARG A 23 -11.09 -17.37 -17.90
C ARG A 23 -10.11 -17.68 -16.78
N ALA A 24 -9.48 -18.86 -16.83
CA ALA A 24 -8.48 -19.27 -15.84
C ALA A 24 -7.24 -18.36 -15.79
N ALA A 25 -6.88 -17.72 -16.91
CA ALA A 25 -5.75 -16.80 -16.98
C ALA A 25 -6.07 -15.37 -16.50
N SER A 26 -7.35 -15.08 -16.23
CA SER A 26 -7.81 -13.79 -15.74
C SER A 26 -7.61 -13.69 -14.21
N PRO A 27 -7.47 -12.49 -13.63
CA PRO A 27 -7.11 -11.24 -14.31
C PRO A 27 -5.72 -11.33 -14.93
N ILE A 28 -5.59 -10.87 -16.18
CA ILE A 28 -4.30 -10.76 -16.86
C ILE A 28 -3.42 -9.74 -16.12
N ALA A 29 -2.11 -10.01 -16.07
CA ALA A 29 -1.16 -9.07 -15.51
C ALA A 29 -0.72 -8.05 -16.57
N VAL A 30 -0.78 -6.76 -16.24
CA VAL A 30 -0.50 -5.65 -17.17
C VAL A 30 0.67 -4.79 -16.69
N SER A 31 1.31 -4.04 -17.60
CA SER A 31 2.46 -3.20 -17.22
C SER A 31 2.04 -1.93 -16.47
N ARG A 32 2.95 -1.41 -15.64
CA ARG A 32 2.75 -0.12 -14.95
C ARG A 32 2.60 1.03 -15.96
N THR A 33 3.38 0.99 -17.05
CA THR A 33 3.35 1.99 -18.13
C THR A 33 1.98 2.03 -18.80
N PHE A 34 1.39 0.87 -19.09
CA PHE A 34 0.04 0.79 -19.63
C PHE A 34 -1.00 1.38 -18.69
N LEU A 35 -0.99 1.00 -17.41
CA LEU A 35 -1.93 1.54 -16.42
C LEU A 35 -1.82 3.07 -16.30
N LYS A 36 -0.60 3.62 -16.35
CA LYS A 36 -0.38 5.06 -16.35
C LYS A 36 -0.92 5.73 -17.60
N ASN A 37 -0.60 5.21 -18.79
CA ASN A 37 -0.89 5.88 -20.05
C ASN A 37 -2.37 5.75 -20.45
N VAL A 38 -3.01 4.61 -20.15
CA VAL A 38 -4.39 4.34 -20.54
C VAL A 38 -5.39 4.80 -19.47
N TYR A 39 -5.05 4.61 -18.18
CA TYR A 39 -5.98 4.87 -17.07
C TYR A 39 -5.52 6.00 -16.14
N GLY A 40 -4.38 6.65 -16.40
CA GLY A 40 -3.85 7.68 -15.50
C GLY A 40 -3.36 7.15 -14.14
N ILE A 41 -3.29 5.83 -13.96
CA ILE A 41 -2.86 5.20 -12.70
C ILE A 41 -1.33 5.27 -12.63
N GLY A 42 -0.78 6.35 -12.08
CA GLY A 42 0.67 6.63 -12.07
C GLY A 42 1.17 7.26 -10.77
N GLY A 43 2.50 7.37 -10.62
CA GLY A 43 3.17 8.28 -9.68
C GLY A 43 3.23 7.86 -8.20
N SER A 44 2.09 7.51 -7.60
CA SER A 44 1.96 7.26 -6.16
C SER A 44 1.41 5.87 -5.85
N MET A 45 1.49 5.47 -4.58
CA MET A 45 0.84 4.24 -4.08
C MET A 45 -0.68 4.35 -4.15
N PHE A 46 -1.25 5.52 -3.85
CA PHE A 46 -2.68 5.80 -3.79
C PHE A 46 -3.01 7.06 -4.59
N GLY A 47 -4.14 7.07 -5.29
CA GLY A 47 -4.57 8.22 -6.06
C GLY A 47 -5.93 8.05 -6.72
N GLU A 48 -6.28 9.03 -7.54
CA GLU A 48 -7.53 9.08 -8.28
C GLU A 48 -7.32 8.66 -9.73
N ILE A 49 -8.24 7.87 -10.25
CA ILE A 49 -8.43 7.56 -11.66
C ILE A 49 -9.36 8.62 -12.20
N LYS A 50 -8.81 9.57 -12.98
CA LYS A 50 -9.62 10.55 -13.69
C LYS A 50 -10.32 9.82 -14.85
N SER A 51 -11.64 9.72 -14.81
CA SER A 51 -12.42 9.18 -15.94
C SER A 51 -12.11 10.01 -17.18
N GLN A 52 -11.64 9.37 -18.26
CA GLN A 52 -11.50 10.02 -19.57
C GLN A 52 -12.78 9.94 -20.40
N THR A 53 -13.78 9.17 -19.94
CA THR A 53 -15.07 9.03 -20.61
C THR A 53 -16.14 9.78 -19.82
N SER A 54 -16.38 11.02 -20.23
CA SER A 54 -17.64 11.72 -19.99
C SER A 54 -18.75 10.87 -20.62
N ASP A 55 -19.60 10.23 -19.82
CA ASP A 55 -21.04 10.01 -20.15
C ASP A 55 -21.85 9.18 -19.15
N VAL A 56 -21.27 8.70 -18.05
CA VAL A 56 -22.09 8.18 -16.93
C VAL A 56 -21.48 8.62 -15.61
N GLY A 57 -22.08 9.63 -14.97
CA GLY A 57 -21.89 10.02 -13.56
C GLY A 57 -20.44 10.12 -13.07
N SER A 58 -19.98 11.35 -12.82
CA SER A 58 -18.66 11.80 -12.36
C SER A 58 -18.11 11.18 -11.05
N ALA A 59 -18.24 9.88 -10.83
CA ALA A 59 -17.71 9.19 -9.66
C ALA A 59 -16.19 9.06 -9.78
N ILE A 60 -15.47 9.79 -8.93
CA ILE A 60 -14.02 9.66 -8.78
C ILE A 60 -13.74 8.22 -8.35
N ARG A 61 -13.01 7.48 -9.18
CA ARG A 61 -12.54 6.13 -8.85
C ARG A 61 -11.16 6.25 -8.20
N TYR A 62 -10.97 5.61 -7.06
CA TYR A 62 -9.67 5.57 -6.39
C TYR A 62 -8.90 4.29 -6.74
N PHE A 63 -7.58 4.35 -6.73
CA PHE A 63 -6.71 3.19 -6.88
C PHE A 63 -5.70 3.09 -5.75
N ILE A 64 -5.24 1.86 -5.50
CA ILE A 64 -4.06 1.62 -4.66
C ILE A 64 -3.17 0.52 -5.24
N LEU A 65 -1.87 0.71 -5.09
CA LEU A 65 -0.78 -0.13 -5.60
C LEU A 65 0.18 -0.45 -4.45
N PRO A 66 -0.27 -1.25 -3.47
CA PRO A 66 0.57 -1.55 -2.32
C PRO A 66 1.81 -2.31 -2.75
N ASN A 67 2.90 -2.10 -2.02
CA ASN A 67 4.13 -2.83 -2.22
C ASN A 67 4.18 -4.03 -1.24
N PRO A 68 4.20 -5.28 -1.73
CA PRO A 68 4.22 -6.48 -0.90
C PRO A 68 5.37 -6.56 0.09
N GLU A 69 6.51 -5.93 -0.21
CA GLU A 69 7.67 -5.95 0.68
C GLU A 69 7.40 -5.22 2.01
N PHE A 70 6.55 -4.19 2.00
CA PHE A 70 6.17 -3.45 3.20
C PHE A 70 5.00 -4.09 3.95
N SER A 71 4.17 -4.88 3.26
CA SER A 71 2.90 -5.39 3.80
C SER A 71 2.77 -6.88 3.51
N PRO A 72 3.31 -7.76 4.38
CA PRO A 72 3.30 -9.20 4.16
C PRO A 72 1.90 -9.84 4.27
N GLY A 73 0.90 -9.09 4.75
CA GLY A 73 -0.48 -9.56 4.88
C GLY A 73 -1.42 -9.13 3.76
N LEU A 74 -0.92 -8.57 2.65
CA LEU A 74 -1.77 -8.19 1.52
C LEU A 74 -2.60 -9.37 0.98
N PRO A 75 -3.75 -9.12 0.34
CA PRO A 75 -4.54 -10.18 -0.29
C PRO A 75 -3.70 -11.05 -1.22
N LEU A 76 -3.90 -12.36 -1.16
CA LEU A 76 -3.16 -13.34 -1.97
C LEU A 76 -3.82 -13.66 -3.31
N LYS A 77 -5.12 -13.37 -3.44
CA LYS A 77 -5.91 -13.61 -4.65
C LYS A 77 -7.03 -12.56 -4.76
N PRO A 78 -7.60 -12.35 -5.96
CA PRO A 78 -8.79 -11.52 -6.14
C PRO A 78 -9.90 -11.89 -5.16
N GLY A 79 -10.56 -10.89 -4.59
CA GLY A 79 -11.64 -11.07 -3.61
C GLY A 79 -11.23 -11.45 -2.18
N ALA A 80 -9.98 -11.85 -1.93
CA ALA A 80 -9.55 -12.23 -0.59
C ALA A 80 -9.32 -11.00 0.31
N PRO A 81 -9.62 -11.08 1.62
CA PRO A 81 -9.25 -10.01 2.54
C PRO A 81 -7.72 -9.97 2.74
N GLY A 82 -7.25 -8.88 3.33
CA GLY A 82 -5.84 -8.68 3.62
C GLY A 82 -5.60 -7.61 4.66
N THR A 83 -4.33 -7.38 4.97
CA THR A 83 -3.86 -6.29 5.81
C THR A 83 -2.77 -5.51 5.10
N MET A 84 -2.78 -4.20 5.25
CA MET A 84 -1.74 -3.31 4.77
C MET A 84 -1.18 -2.50 5.93
N LEU A 85 0.14 -2.31 5.94
CA LEU A 85 0.85 -1.53 6.93
C LEU A 85 1.13 -0.14 6.36
N THR A 86 0.46 0.86 6.89
CA THR A 86 0.63 2.25 6.43
C THR A 86 0.07 3.23 7.45
N ASN A 87 0.65 4.43 7.50
CA ASN A 87 0.12 5.56 8.27
C ASN A 87 -0.59 6.59 7.38
N LEU A 88 -0.84 6.26 6.11
CA LEU A 88 -1.56 7.12 5.17
C LEU A 88 -3.04 7.23 5.60
N PRO A 89 -3.51 8.40 6.08
CA PRO A 89 -4.86 8.52 6.64
C PRO A 89 -5.96 8.61 5.56
N ASP A 90 -5.61 9.07 4.36
CA ASP A 90 -6.59 9.43 3.33
C ASP A 90 -7.29 8.21 2.73
N ILE A 91 -6.62 7.05 2.70
CA ILE A 91 -7.20 5.81 2.18
C ILE A 91 -8.40 5.32 2.99
N LEU A 92 -8.58 5.80 4.23
CA LEU A 92 -9.71 5.46 5.10
C LEU A 92 -10.94 6.34 4.83
N LYS A 93 -10.76 7.44 4.11
CA LYS A 93 -11.83 8.41 3.79
C LYS A 93 -12.41 8.19 2.39
N CYS A 94 -11.79 7.32 1.60
CA CYS A 94 -12.16 7.02 0.23
C CYS A 94 -12.71 5.59 0.13
N GLY A 95 -13.66 5.35 -0.77
CA GLY A 95 -14.11 3.99 -1.05
C GLY A 95 -15.32 3.91 -1.97
N PRO A 96 -15.47 2.81 -2.74
CA PRO A 96 -14.54 1.67 -2.87
C PRO A 96 -13.26 1.98 -3.67
N ILE A 97 -12.14 1.31 -3.36
CA ILE A 97 -10.82 1.54 -3.98
C ILE A 97 -10.41 0.34 -4.85
N SER A 98 -9.98 0.60 -6.09
CA SER A 98 -9.43 -0.43 -6.99
C SER A 98 -8.06 -0.90 -6.50
N LEU A 99 -7.98 -2.16 -6.06
CA LEU A 99 -6.72 -2.76 -5.63
C LEU A 99 -5.96 -3.39 -6.80
N TRP A 100 -4.70 -3.02 -6.95
CA TRP A 100 -3.79 -3.56 -7.94
C TRP A 100 -2.57 -4.17 -7.26
N MET A 101 -2.32 -5.45 -7.52
CA MET A 101 -1.23 -6.21 -6.88
C MET A 101 -0.12 -6.49 -7.86
N LYS A 102 1.12 -6.19 -7.46
CA LYS A 102 2.32 -6.48 -8.25
C LYS A 102 2.61 -7.98 -8.24
N THR A 103 2.89 -8.55 -9.41
CA THR A 103 3.32 -9.93 -9.59
C THR A 103 4.85 -10.03 -9.53
N ALA A 104 5.37 -11.25 -9.40
CA ALA A 104 6.82 -11.49 -9.41
C ALA A 104 7.51 -10.99 -10.69
N GLY A 105 6.80 -10.99 -11.82
CA GLY A 105 7.30 -10.46 -13.11
C GLY A 105 7.22 -8.93 -13.24
N GLY A 106 6.89 -8.21 -12.18
CA GLY A 106 6.80 -6.74 -12.21
C GLY A 106 5.53 -6.17 -12.84
N LEU A 107 4.62 -7.04 -13.29
CA LEU A 107 3.30 -6.68 -13.82
C LEU A 107 2.27 -6.51 -12.70
N TRP A 108 1.09 -6.01 -13.01
CA TRP A 108 0.04 -5.68 -12.04
C TRP A 108 -1.26 -6.39 -12.37
N LYS A 109 -1.92 -6.95 -11.35
CA LYS A 109 -3.22 -7.63 -11.49
C LYS A 109 -4.29 -6.91 -10.68
N TYR A 110 -5.48 -6.76 -11.27
CA TYR A 110 -6.65 -6.19 -10.59
C TYR A 110 -7.27 -7.20 -9.63
N PHE A 111 -7.41 -6.84 -8.36
CA PHE A 111 -7.87 -7.74 -7.30
C PHE A 111 -9.31 -7.47 -6.84
N GLY A 112 -9.95 -6.43 -7.37
CA GLY A 112 -11.30 -6.02 -7.04
C GLY A 112 -11.37 -4.65 -6.37
N TYR A 113 -12.55 -4.32 -5.86
CA TYR A 113 -12.78 -3.17 -5.03
C TYR A 113 -12.66 -3.50 -3.56
N TYR A 114 -11.98 -2.63 -2.83
CA TYR A 114 -11.75 -2.80 -1.41
C TYR A 114 -12.24 -1.59 -0.64
N THR A 115 -12.75 -1.88 0.54
CA THR A 115 -12.97 -0.93 1.62
C THR A 115 -11.89 -1.14 2.67
N PHE A 116 -11.45 -0.04 3.28
CA PHE A 116 -10.40 -0.05 4.28
C PHE A 116 -10.93 0.40 5.62
N SER A 117 -10.55 -0.34 6.66
CA SER A 117 -10.81 0.04 8.03
C SER A 117 -9.53 -0.04 8.84
N ARG A 118 -9.40 0.82 9.83
CA ARG A 118 -8.25 0.77 10.74
C ARG A 118 -8.48 -0.33 11.76
N SER A 119 -7.49 -1.20 11.93
CA SER A 119 -7.52 -2.18 13.01
C SER A 119 -7.52 -1.46 14.37
N PRO A 120 -8.27 -1.95 15.38
CA PRO A 120 -8.34 -1.30 16.69
C PRO A 120 -6.97 -1.10 17.34
N ASN A 121 -6.09 -2.08 17.15
CA ASN A 121 -4.72 -2.05 17.65
C ASN A 121 -3.74 -1.74 16.51
N PRO A 122 -2.68 -0.94 16.74
CA PRO A 122 -1.57 -0.84 15.79
C PRO A 122 -0.85 -2.18 15.65
N LEU A 123 0.17 -2.24 14.78
CA LEU A 123 1.07 -3.39 14.72
C LEU A 123 1.61 -3.68 16.13
N THR A 124 1.76 -4.95 16.50
CA THR A 124 2.34 -5.34 17.79
C THR A 124 3.83 -5.64 17.66
N ALA A 125 4.54 -5.69 18.79
CA ALA A 125 5.94 -6.07 18.81
C ALA A 125 6.18 -7.51 18.33
N ASP A 126 5.29 -8.44 18.68
CA ASP A 126 5.37 -9.83 18.22
C ASP A 126 5.14 -9.94 16.71
N GLU A 127 4.18 -9.19 16.17
CA GLU A 127 3.97 -9.13 14.73
C GLU A 127 5.19 -8.53 14.03
N ALA A 128 5.75 -7.44 14.53
CA ALA A 128 6.94 -6.82 13.94
C ALA A 128 8.16 -7.74 13.97
N ARG A 129 8.39 -8.45 15.08
CA ARG A 129 9.48 -9.44 15.21
C ARG A 129 9.31 -10.63 14.28
N ALA A 130 8.07 -11.00 13.96
CA ALA A 130 7.76 -12.08 13.04
C ALA A 130 7.92 -11.72 11.55
N PHE A 131 8.29 -10.48 11.21
CA PHE A 131 8.64 -10.13 9.83
C PHE A 131 9.89 -10.87 9.36
N ASP A 132 9.87 -11.29 8.09
CA ASP A 132 11.04 -11.84 7.45
C ASP A 132 12.16 -10.77 7.31
N LYS A 133 13.36 -11.23 6.94
CA LYS A 133 14.53 -10.35 6.80
C LYS A 133 14.30 -9.30 5.70
N SER A 134 13.55 -9.64 4.65
CA SER A 134 13.30 -8.76 3.51
C SER A 134 12.39 -7.61 3.93
N THR A 135 11.23 -7.90 4.52
CA THR A 135 10.28 -6.89 5.00
C THR A 135 10.92 -5.98 6.03
N ARG A 136 11.70 -6.51 6.99
CA ARG A 136 12.41 -5.69 7.97
C ARG A 136 13.40 -4.73 7.30
N ARG A 137 14.24 -5.23 6.40
CA ARG A 137 15.21 -4.41 5.66
C ARG A 137 14.52 -3.31 4.85
N THR A 138 13.40 -3.63 4.21
CA THR A 138 12.63 -2.67 3.42
C THR A 138 12.04 -1.56 4.30
N TRP A 139 11.50 -1.88 5.48
CA TRP A 139 11.06 -0.86 6.46
C TRP A 139 12.21 -0.01 7.00
N VAL A 140 13.33 -0.63 7.37
CA VAL A 140 14.52 0.08 7.87
C VAL A 140 14.98 1.10 6.84
N LYS A 141 15.17 0.68 5.58
CA LYS A 141 15.60 1.55 4.48
C LYS A 141 14.62 2.69 4.18
N LEU A 142 13.32 2.48 4.39
CA LEU A 142 12.33 3.54 4.22
C LEU A 142 12.40 4.57 5.35
N LEU A 143 12.60 4.11 6.59
CA LEU A 143 12.59 4.97 7.77
C LEU A 143 13.92 5.66 8.06
N THR A 144 15.01 5.29 7.38
CA THR A 144 16.27 6.06 7.42
C THR A 144 16.25 7.30 6.54
N ARG A 145 15.22 7.48 5.68
CA ARG A 145 15.08 8.68 4.84
C ARG A 145 14.77 9.90 5.69
N ARG A 146 15.32 11.06 5.29
CA ARG A 146 15.10 12.36 5.96
C ARG A 146 14.03 13.23 5.28
N GLU A 147 13.28 12.67 4.36
CA GLU A 147 12.24 13.38 3.61
C GLU A 147 10.98 13.59 4.46
N TYR A 148 10.16 14.58 4.12
CA TYR A 148 8.80 14.69 4.65
C TYR A 148 7.88 13.75 3.86
N ASP A 149 7.31 12.74 4.51
CA ASP A 149 6.39 11.76 3.93
C ASP A 149 5.38 11.26 4.97
N SER A 150 4.53 10.28 4.60
CA SER A 150 3.53 9.67 5.49
C SER A 150 4.11 8.93 6.72
N HIS A 151 5.42 8.79 6.82
CA HIS A 151 6.16 8.15 7.90
C HIS A 151 7.04 9.13 8.69
N ALA A 152 6.97 10.44 8.39
CA ALA A 152 7.74 11.47 9.09
C ALA A 152 7.51 11.48 10.60
N GLU A 153 6.24 11.43 11.03
CA GLU A 153 5.91 11.35 12.46
C GLU A 153 6.52 10.12 13.13
N LEU A 154 6.53 8.97 12.44
CA LEU A 154 7.12 7.74 12.96
C LEU A 154 8.62 7.91 13.19
N ARG A 155 9.35 8.49 12.23
CA ARG A 155 10.78 8.78 12.39
C ARG A 155 11.07 9.73 13.55
N ILE A 156 10.31 10.82 13.66
CA ILE A 156 10.47 11.81 14.74
C ILE A 156 10.31 11.17 16.12
N ARG A 157 9.33 10.28 16.29
CA ARG A 157 9.11 9.58 17.56
C ARG A 157 10.28 8.66 17.92
N ILE A 158 10.84 7.95 16.94
CA ILE A 158 12.04 7.11 17.13
C ILE A 158 13.20 7.99 17.59
N TRP A 159 13.43 9.10 16.89
CA TRP A 159 14.53 10.01 17.19
C TRP A 159 14.42 10.65 18.57
N PHE A 160 13.23 11.12 18.96
CA PHE A 160 13.01 11.63 20.32
C PHE A 160 13.34 10.61 21.39
N ARG A 161 13.02 9.33 21.18
CA ARG A 161 13.39 8.28 22.14
C ARG A 161 14.88 8.01 22.17
N LYS A 162 15.54 7.99 21.01
CA LYS A 162 17.00 7.86 20.90
C LYS A 162 17.70 8.91 21.77
N ILE A 163 17.25 10.16 21.72
CA ILE A 163 17.86 11.26 22.48
C ILE A 163 17.29 11.43 23.90
N GLY A 164 16.41 10.52 24.36
CA GLY A 164 15.78 10.61 25.68
C GLY A 164 14.77 11.77 25.86
N ALA A 165 14.30 12.37 24.76
CA ALA A 165 13.33 13.46 24.79
C ALA A 165 11.90 12.95 24.99
N LYS A 166 11.05 13.81 25.59
CA LYS A 166 9.63 13.51 25.80
C LYS A 166 8.86 13.58 24.47
N VAL A 167 8.19 12.48 24.12
CA VAL A 167 7.35 12.40 22.92
C VAL A 167 5.98 13.05 23.18
N THR A 168 5.84 14.33 22.85
CA THR A 168 4.56 15.08 22.93
C THR A 168 4.04 15.47 21.55
N ARG A 169 2.72 15.72 21.42
CA ARG A 169 2.11 16.17 20.17
C ARG A 169 2.74 17.47 19.66
N ASP A 170 2.95 18.44 20.54
CA ASP A 170 3.52 19.74 20.15
C ASP A 170 4.99 19.63 19.73
N ALA A 171 5.77 18.76 20.37
CA ALA A 171 7.16 18.53 19.98
C ALA A 171 7.22 17.85 18.59
N ILE A 172 6.35 16.87 18.34
CA ILE A 172 6.24 16.24 17.02
C ILE A 172 5.83 17.26 15.96
N ALA A 173 4.81 18.09 16.23
CA ALA A 173 4.33 19.09 15.29
C ALA A 173 5.42 20.11 14.91
N ARG A 174 6.21 20.58 15.90
CA ARG A 174 7.37 21.45 15.63
C ARG A 174 8.41 20.77 14.75
N GLU A 175 8.75 19.52 15.07
CA GLU A 175 9.77 18.80 14.31
C GLU A 175 9.30 18.47 12.89
N LEU A 176 8.01 18.19 12.69
CA LEU A 176 7.42 18.03 11.36
C LEU A 176 7.60 19.28 10.50
N VAL A 177 7.39 20.47 11.07
CA VAL A 177 7.62 21.75 10.37
C VAL A 177 9.09 21.92 10.01
N LEU A 178 10.01 21.55 10.90
CA LEU A 178 11.45 21.60 10.62
C LEU A 178 11.84 20.61 9.52
N LEU A 179 11.31 19.38 9.55
CA LEU A 179 11.56 18.38 8.53
C LEU A 179 11.05 18.82 7.16
N GLN A 180 9.85 19.42 7.11
CA GLN A 180 9.28 19.97 5.88
C GLN A 180 10.12 21.12 5.30
N LYS A 181 10.81 21.88 6.15
CA LYS A 181 11.74 22.96 5.76
C LYS A 181 13.18 22.49 5.55
N GLU A 182 13.45 21.18 5.65
CA GLU A 182 14.80 20.61 5.59
C GLU A 182 15.75 21.17 6.66
N GLN A 183 15.20 21.58 7.80
CA GLN A 183 15.92 22.17 8.95
C GLN A 183 15.95 21.25 10.18
N SER A 184 15.41 20.04 10.06
CA SER A 184 15.41 19.06 11.15
C SER A 184 16.83 18.55 11.43
N ALA A 185 17.20 18.52 12.71
CA ALA A 185 18.44 17.90 13.18
C ALA A 185 18.30 16.37 13.38
N MET A 186 17.19 15.78 12.94
CA MET A 186 16.90 14.37 13.12
C MET A 186 17.95 13.50 12.44
N GLU A 187 18.56 12.63 13.23
CA GLU A 187 19.56 11.66 12.79
C GLU A 187 19.24 10.27 13.32
N LEU A 188 18.87 9.39 12.38
CA LEU A 188 18.56 7.98 12.61
C LEU A 188 19.41 7.14 11.67
N ASP A 189 20.09 6.15 12.22
CA ASP A 189 20.78 5.12 11.45
C ASP A 189 19.94 3.83 11.36
N GLU A 190 20.44 2.83 10.63
CA GLU A 190 19.72 1.55 10.48
C GLU A 190 19.54 0.80 11.80
N THR A 191 20.48 0.95 12.75
CA THR A 191 20.45 0.28 14.06
C THR A 191 19.35 0.89 14.92
N ASP A 192 19.26 2.22 14.99
CA ASP A 192 18.21 2.94 15.72
C ASP A 192 16.82 2.48 15.27
N ILE A 193 16.63 2.38 13.95
CA ILE A 193 15.37 1.95 13.37
C ILE A 193 15.13 0.46 13.66
N CYS A 194 16.13 -0.40 13.50
CA CYS A 194 15.99 -1.84 13.79
C CYS A 194 15.53 -2.06 15.24
N ASP A 195 16.17 -1.42 16.20
CA ASP A 195 15.86 -1.55 17.63
C ASP A 195 14.47 -1.00 17.94
N ALA A 196 14.09 0.12 17.31
CA ALA A 196 12.74 0.66 17.42
C ALA A 196 11.67 -0.29 16.84
N LEU A 197 11.92 -0.92 15.70
CA LEU A 197 11.01 -1.90 15.08
C LEU A 197 10.96 -3.22 15.87
N GLN A 198 11.99 -3.57 16.66
CA GLN A 198 11.96 -4.80 17.48
C GLN A 198 11.30 -4.60 18.84
N SER A 199 11.49 -3.43 19.44
CA SER A 199 10.85 -3.04 20.70
C SER A 199 9.40 -2.57 20.51
N TRP A 200 9.07 -2.13 19.27
CA TRP A 200 7.77 -1.68 18.79
C TRP A 200 7.02 -0.77 19.74
N LYS A 201 7.73 0.19 20.32
CA LYS A 201 7.10 1.28 21.07
C LYS A 201 6.43 2.30 20.13
N GLU A 202 6.58 2.14 18.81
CA GLU A 202 6.11 3.07 17.78
C GLU A 202 4.82 2.62 17.08
N THR A 203 4.09 3.58 16.51
CA THR A 203 2.75 3.31 15.95
C THR A 203 2.79 3.23 14.43
N LEU A 204 2.86 2.02 13.87
CA LEU A 204 2.45 1.73 12.49
C LEU A 204 1.04 1.17 12.53
N HIS A 205 0.14 1.73 11.74
CA HIS A 205 -1.24 1.24 11.68
C HIS A 205 -1.34 0.01 10.80
N VAL A 206 -2.20 -0.91 11.25
CA VAL A 206 -2.66 -2.03 10.44
C VAL A 206 -4.01 -1.65 9.85
N ILE A 207 -4.06 -1.59 8.53
CA ILE A 207 -5.28 -1.36 7.76
C ILE A 207 -5.82 -2.71 7.34
N VAL A 208 -7.06 -2.99 7.72
CA VAL A 208 -7.81 -4.17 7.31
C VAL A 208 -8.46 -3.88 5.95
N MET A 209 -8.27 -4.81 5.02
CA MET A 209 -8.74 -4.72 3.65
C MET A 209 -9.85 -5.74 3.45
N HIS A 210 -11.05 -5.27 3.10
CA HIS A 210 -12.20 -6.11 2.80
C HIS A 210 -12.66 -5.86 1.37
N CYS A 211 -12.74 -6.92 0.56
CA CYS A 211 -13.22 -6.81 -0.80
C CYS A 211 -14.74 -6.59 -0.80
N SER A 212 -15.18 -5.42 -1.24
CA SER A 212 -16.60 -5.02 -1.28
C SER A 212 -17.27 -5.30 -2.62
N GLY A 213 -16.50 -5.63 -3.66
CA GLY A 213 -17.03 -5.88 -4.99
C GLY A 213 -15.95 -6.21 -6.01
N TYR A 214 -16.39 -6.59 -7.20
CA TYR A 214 -15.51 -6.86 -8.33
C TYR A 214 -16.14 -6.32 -9.62
N ASP A 215 -15.43 -5.41 -10.29
CA ASP A 215 -15.90 -4.78 -11.53
C ASP A 215 -15.43 -5.59 -12.73
N TYR A 216 -16.33 -6.41 -13.26
CA TYR A 216 -16.03 -7.30 -14.39
C TYR A 216 -15.90 -6.52 -15.69
N ASP A 217 -16.72 -5.49 -15.89
CA ASP A 217 -16.68 -4.64 -17.08
C ASP A 217 -15.36 -3.86 -17.14
N TYR A 218 -14.92 -3.30 -16.01
CA TYR A 218 -13.61 -2.66 -15.91
C TYR A 218 -12.46 -3.64 -16.16
N LEU A 219 -12.55 -4.87 -15.65
CA LEU A 219 -11.54 -5.88 -15.93
C LEU A 219 -11.50 -6.23 -17.43
N GLU A 220 -12.66 -6.39 -18.06
CA GLU A 220 -12.75 -6.70 -19.48
C GLU A 220 -12.17 -5.58 -20.35
N ASP A 221 -12.48 -4.32 -20.05
CA ASP A 221 -11.89 -3.13 -20.70
C ASP A 221 -10.35 -3.11 -20.53
N VAL A 222 -9.85 -3.35 -19.31
CA VAL A 222 -8.40 -3.49 -19.05
C VAL A 222 -7.78 -4.58 -19.91
N GLU A 223 -8.38 -5.78 -19.93
CA GLU A 223 -7.83 -6.90 -20.67
C GLU A 223 -7.89 -6.69 -22.18
N SER A 224 -8.95 -6.06 -22.70
CA SER A 224 -9.08 -5.73 -24.13
C SER A 224 -7.99 -4.73 -24.55
N ARG A 225 -7.92 -3.58 -23.87
CA ARG A 225 -6.93 -2.54 -24.18
C ARG A 225 -5.49 -2.99 -23.98
N TRP A 226 -5.24 -3.90 -23.05
CA TRP A 226 -3.89 -4.46 -22.88
C TRP A 226 -3.45 -5.29 -24.09
N ARG A 227 -4.34 -6.08 -24.69
CA ARG A 227 -4.01 -6.85 -25.91
C ARG A 227 -3.71 -5.93 -27.08
N GLU A 228 -4.49 -4.86 -27.25
CA GLU A 228 -4.25 -3.83 -28.26
C GLU A 228 -2.90 -3.13 -28.04
N TRP A 229 -2.62 -2.75 -26.79
CA TRP A 229 -1.34 -2.13 -26.40
C TRP A 229 -0.13 -3.01 -26.74
N GLN A 230 -0.22 -4.31 -26.48
CA GLN A 230 0.85 -5.25 -26.82
C GLN A 230 1.05 -5.39 -28.33
N GLY A 231 -0.04 -5.38 -29.11
CA GLY A 231 0.03 -5.42 -30.58
C GLY A 231 0.71 -4.18 -31.17
N GLN A 232 0.41 -2.98 -30.64
CA GLN A 232 1.03 -1.73 -31.08
C GLN A 232 2.52 -1.66 -30.73
N ALA A 233 2.91 -2.12 -29.53
CA ALA A 233 4.30 -2.16 -29.13
C ALA A 233 5.13 -3.10 -30.03
N ALA A 234 4.57 -4.26 -30.39
CA ALA A 234 5.24 -5.21 -31.28
C ALA A 234 5.39 -4.72 -32.73
N ALA A 235 4.48 -3.85 -33.20
CA ALA A 235 4.53 -3.28 -34.55
C ALA A 235 5.46 -2.06 -34.68
N GLY A 236 5.81 -1.39 -33.56
CA GLY A 236 6.71 -0.24 -33.55
C GLY A 236 8.20 -0.59 -33.45
N ASP A 237 8.52 -1.84 -33.11
CA ASP A 237 9.90 -2.36 -32.98
C ASP A 237 10.35 -3.18 -34.22
N ALA A 238 9.54 -3.22 -35.29
CA ALA A 238 9.82 -3.90 -36.57
C ALA A 238 10.06 -2.88 -37.70
#